data_AF-A0A3E4TMI1-F1
#
_entry.id   AF-A0A3E4TMI1-F1
#
_cell.length_a   1.000
_cell.length_b   1.000
_cell.length_c   1.000
_cell.angle_alpha   90.00
_cell.angle_beta   90.00
_cell.angle_gamma   90.00
#
_symmetry.space_group_name_H-M   'P 1'
#
loop_
_entity.id
_entity.type
_entity.pdbx_description
1 polymer ?
#
loop_
_entity_poly.entity_id
_entity_poly.type
_entity_poly.pdbx_seq_one_letter_code
_entity_poly.pdbx_strand_id
1 'polypeptide(L)'
;MKTRAELYGQEATELLRLIAMYPGLSETQLCRFYPGKTDKVKNLLAHLQRQARILRADSGRYFPAGTADFGIDSGLNRAVWILLDFIDRVEYHSSGEFPVKITFFLSGEIYEIIYAAAGQEVLISHILRQHGTHDGRRLVLVDSPEQLHQLDFPGITGYCTVELSGKVQYYKKTNGGM
;
A
#
# COMPACT_ATOMS: atom_id res chain seq x y z
N MET A 1 27.35 -20.41 -2.20
CA MET A 1 27.44 -19.27 -1.25
C MET A 1 27.31 -17.99 -2.05
N LYS A 2 26.37 -17.09 -1.71
CA LYS A 2 26.30 -15.76 -2.34
C LYS A 2 27.32 -14.83 -1.68
N THR A 3 28.01 -14.01 -2.46
CA THR A 3 28.98 -13.03 -1.93
C THR A 3 28.27 -11.86 -1.26
N ARG A 4 28.94 -11.12 -0.36
CA ARG A 4 28.36 -9.93 0.30
C ARG A 4 27.89 -8.87 -0.72
N ALA A 5 28.60 -8.75 -1.84
CA ALA A 5 28.25 -7.82 -2.92
C ALA A 5 27.00 -8.26 -3.68
N GLU A 6 26.84 -9.56 -3.96
CA GLU A 6 25.63 -10.10 -4.59
C GLU A 6 24.39 -9.93 -3.72
N LEU A 7 24.52 -10.15 -2.41
CA LEU A 7 23.42 -9.94 -1.46
C LEU A 7 23.01 -8.46 -1.42
N TYR A 8 23.98 -7.54 -1.35
CA TYR A 8 23.71 -6.10 -1.38
C TYR A 8 23.06 -5.66 -2.69
N GLY A 9 23.51 -6.21 -3.83
CA GLY A 9 22.90 -5.96 -5.13
C GLY A 9 21.46 -6.47 -5.22
N GLN A 10 21.19 -7.68 -4.72
CA GLN A 10 19.84 -8.24 -4.67
C GLN A 10 18.91 -7.35 -3.84
N GLU A 11 19.34 -6.89 -2.67
CA GLU A 11 18.52 -6.02 -1.82
C GLU A 11 18.28 -4.63 -2.44
N ALA A 12 19.25 -4.08 -3.18
CA ALA A 12 19.05 -2.85 -3.95
C ALA A 12 18.01 -3.04 -5.06
N THR A 13 18.03 -4.19 -5.73
CA THR A 13 17.03 -4.54 -6.76
C THR A 13 15.62 -4.68 -6.17
N GLU A 14 15.48 -5.36 -5.03
CA GLU A 14 14.17 -5.49 -4.37
C GLU A 14 13.64 -4.13 -3.88
N LEU A 15 14.49 -3.28 -3.32
CA LEU A 15 14.09 -1.93 -2.91
C LEU A 15 13.67 -1.07 -4.11
N LEU A 16 14.38 -1.16 -5.24
CA LEU A 16 13.98 -0.47 -6.46
C LEU A 16 12.63 -0.99 -7.00
N ARG A 17 12.43 -2.31 -6.97
CA ARG A 17 11.15 -2.92 -7.38
C ARG A 17 10.00 -2.43 -6.51
N LEU A 18 10.22 -2.31 -5.20
CA LEU A 18 9.23 -1.77 -4.28
C LEU A 18 8.89 -0.31 -4.58
N ILE A 19 9.88 0.54 -4.85
CA ILE A 19 9.67 1.96 -5.23
C ILE A 19 8.96 2.08 -6.59
N ALA A 20 9.24 1.17 -7.52
CA ALA A 20 8.54 1.11 -8.80
C ALA A 20 7.09 0.64 -8.66
N MET A 21 6.85 -0.33 -7.78
CA MET A 21 5.51 -0.86 -7.48
C MET A 21 4.65 0.15 -6.73
N TYR A 22 5.25 0.90 -5.82
CA TYR A 22 4.59 1.95 -5.03
C TYR A 22 5.37 3.27 -5.14
N PRO A 23 5.21 4.02 -6.24
CA PRO A 23 5.86 5.32 -6.38
C PRO A 23 5.37 6.31 -5.32
N GLY A 24 6.26 7.16 -4.83
CA GLY A 24 5.93 8.22 -3.87
C GLY A 24 5.90 7.78 -2.41
N LEU A 25 6.52 6.65 -2.05
CA LEU A 25 6.68 6.25 -0.64
C LEU A 25 7.67 7.15 0.10
N SER A 26 7.39 7.36 1.39
CA SER A 26 8.33 8.03 2.30
C SER A 26 9.45 7.07 2.74
N GLU A 27 10.56 7.64 3.22
CA GLU A 27 11.64 6.84 3.83
C GLU A 27 11.12 5.94 4.96
N THR A 28 10.21 6.45 5.80
CA THR A 28 9.62 5.71 6.92
C THR A 28 8.85 4.48 6.42
N GLN A 29 8.05 4.62 5.36
CA GLN A 29 7.33 3.49 4.77
C GLN A 29 8.30 2.45 4.23
N LEU A 30 9.31 2.89 3.47
CA LEU A 30 10.33 2.01 2.91
C LEU A 30 11.13 1.28 4.00
N CYS A 31 11.42 1.93 5.13
CA CYS A 31 12.07 1.27 6.26
C CYS A 31 11.18 0.22 6.93
N ARG A 32 9.86 0.44 7.02
CA ARG A 32 8.93 -0.53 7.62
C ARG A 32 8.74 -1.80 6.78
N PHE A 33 9.01 -1.78 5.48
CA PHE A 33 9.10 -3.02 4.68
C PHE A 33 10.27 -3.91 5.08
N TYR A 34 11.28 -3.38 5.78
CA TYR A 34 12.45 -4.12 6.24
C TYR A 34 12.69 -3.90 7.75
N PRO A 35 11.85 -4.46 8.64
CA PRO A 35 11.98 -4.28 10.09
C PRO A 35 13.38 -4.62 10.58
N GLY A 36 13.96 -3.73 11.40
CA GLY A 36 15.31 -3.89 11.95
C GLY A 36 16.46 -3.57 10.98
N LYS A 37 16.18 -3.10 9.76
CA LYS A 37 17.20 -2.80 8.73
C LYS A 37 17.21 -1.33 8.28
N THR A 38 16.74 -0.39 9.11
CA THR A 38 16.60 1.04 8.76
C THR A 38 17.86 1.66 8.15
N ASP A 39 19.02 1.55 8.80
CA ASP A 39 20.27 2.15 8.29
C ASP A 39 20.70 1.53 6.96
N LYS A 40 20.43 0.23 6.80
CA LYS A 40 20.69 -0.47 5.55
C LYS A 40 19.79 0.05 4.42
N VAL A 41 18.50 0.24 4.69
CA VAL A 41 17.56 0.83 3.72
C VAL A 41 18.01 2.23 3.32
N LYS A 42 18.39 3.09 4.29
CA LYS A 42 18.92 4.44 4.01
C LYS A 42 20.17 4.41 3.11
N ASN A 43 21.11 3.50 3.39
CA ASN A 43 22.31 3.33 2.59
C ASN A 43 22.00 2.85 1.16
N LEU A 44 21.03 1.94 1.02
CA LEU A 44 20.56 1.46 -0.29
C LEU A 44 19.86 2.58 -1.07
N LEU A 45 19.03 3.41 -0.43
CA LEU A 45 18.40 4.58 -1.05
C LEU A 45 19.46 5.57 -1.57
N ALA A 46 20.43 5.93 -0.72
CA ALA A 46 21.54 6.80 -1.12
C ALA A 46 22.38 6.19 -2.27
N HIS A 47 22.54 4.87 -2.28
CA HIS A 47 23.22 4.17 -3.38
C HIS A 47 22.45 4.24 -4.69
N LEU A 48 21.14 3.94 -4.66
CA LEU A 48 20.26 3.99 -5.83
C LEU A 48 20.12 5.41 -6.39
N GLN A 49 20.11 6.43 -5.52
CA GLN A 49 20.10 7.85 -5.94
C GLN A 49 21.41 8.22 -6.66
N ARG A 50 22.57 7.83 -6.13
CA ARG A 50 23.87 8.06 -6.80
C ARG A 50 23.96 7.39 -8.17
N GLN A 51 23.27 6.27 -8.35
CA GLN A 51 23.17 5.56 -9.63
C GLN A 51 22.09 6.12 -10.55
N ALA A 52 21.39 7.20 -10.16
CA ALA A 52 20.27 7.78 -10.89
C ALA A 52 19.17 6.76 -11.21
N ARG A 53 18.94 5.79 -10.32
CA ARG A 53 17.88 4.76 -10.45
C ARG A 53 16.58 5.19 -9.79
N ILE A 54 16.66 6.06 -8.78
CA ILE A 54 15.54 6.66 -8.09
C ILE A 54 15.77 8.16 -7.91
N LEU A 55 14.68 8.90 -7.75
CA LEU A 55 14.65 10.31 -7.43
C LEU A 55 14.00 10.52 -6.06
N ARG A 56 14.44 11.55 -5.33
CA ARG A 56 13.80 12.00 -4.09
C ARG A 56 13.22 13.37 -4.35
N ALA A 57 11.90 13.50 -4.31
CA ALA A 57 11.20 14.77 -4.46
C ALA A 57 11.44 15.68 -3.24
N ASP A 58 11.13 16.97 -3.36
CA ASP A 58 11.26 17.94 -2.27
C ASP A 58 10.42 17.57 -1.04
N SER A 59 9.30 16.86 -1.26
CA SER A 59 8.48 16.28 -0.20
C SER A 59 9.16 15.15 0.59
N GLY A 60 10.37 14.75 0.20
CA GLY A 60 11.13 13.64 0.78
C GLY A 60 10.69 12.25 0.34
N ARG A 61 9.78 12.16 -0.63
CA ARG A 61 9.25 10.90 -1.19
C ARG A 61 10.10 10.38 -2.34
N TYR A 62 10.13 9.06 -2.51
CA TYR A 62 10.97 8.37 -3.48
C TYR A 62 10.17 7.88 -4.69
N PHE A 63 10.75 8.05 -5.87
CA PHE A 63 10.16 7.66 -7.15
C PHE A 63 11.21 6.97 -8.02
N PRO A 64 10.81 6.11 -8.98
CA PRO A 64 11.72 5.64 -10.02
C PRO A 64 12.35 6.80 -10.80
N ALA A 65 13.55 6.60 -11.32
CA ALA A 65 14.11 7.54 -12.28
C ALA A 65 13.26 7.59 -13.56
N GLY A 66 13.14 8.77 -14.16
CA GLY A 66 12.31 9.00 -15.35
C GLY A 66 10.82 9.21 -15.06
N THR A 67 10.40 9.23 -13.79
CA THR A 67 9.06 9.68 -13.41
C THR A 67 8.84 11.12 -13.87
N ALA A 68 7.89 11.30 -14.80
CA ALA A 68 7.56 12.60 -15.39
C ALA A 68 6.61 13.43 -14.50
N ASP A 69 5.77 12.75 -13.71
CA ASP A 69 4.83 13.37 -12.77
C ASP A 69 5.09 12.84 -11.36
N PHE A 70 5.42 13.74 -10.44
CA PHE A 70 5.60 13.43 -9.02
C PHE A 70 4.27 13.52 -8.24
N GLY A 71 3.13 13.53 -8.95
CA GLY A 71 1.80 13.39 -8.40
C GLY A 71 1.72 12.21 -7.45
N ILE A 72 1.24 12.47 -6.24
CA ILE A 72 1.11 11.45 -5.20
C ILE A 72 -0.31 10.89 -5.27
N ASP A 73 -0.43 9.61 -5.57
CA ASP A 73 -1.66 8.88 -5.27
C ASP A 73 -1.79 8.75 -3.75
N SER A 74 -2.52 9.69 -3.14
CA SER A 74 -2.74 9.76 -1.69
C SER A 74 -3.42 8.49 -1.17
N GLY A 75 -4.29 7.89 -1.97
CA GLY A 75 -4.95 6.62 -1.68
C GLY A 75 -3.96 5.48 -1.60
N LEU A 76 -3.06 5.36 -2.58
CA LEU A 76 -2.00 4.35 -2.58
C LEU A 76 -1.04 4.55 -1.41
N ASN A 77 -0.60 5.79 -1.16
CA ASN A 77 0.33 6.08 -0.08
C ASN A 77 -0.26 5.71 1.29
N ARG A 78 -1.55 5.98 1.51
CA ARG A 78 -2.27 5.57 2.73
C ARG A 78 -2.52 4.06 2.76
N ALA A 79 -2.84 3.43 1.63
CA ALA A 79 -3.01 1.98 1.52
C ALA A 79 -1.74 1.21 1.93
N VAL A 80 -0.55 1.74 1.61
CA VAL A 80 0.71 1.11 2.05
C VAL A 80 0.85 1.08 3.57
N TRP A 81 0.32 2.05 4.32
CA TRP A 81 0.36 1.96 5.79
C TRP A 81 -0.46 0.80 6.33
N ILE A 82 -1.59 0.49 5.70
CA ILE A 82 -2.40 -0.68 6.04
C ILE A 82 -1.63 -1.96 5.72
N LEU A 83 -1.03 -2.07 4.51
CA LEU A 83 -0.17 -3.21 4.15
C LEU A 83 0.97 -3.42 5.17
N LEU A 84 1.58 -2.34 5.64
CA LEU A 84 2.69 -2.36 6.60
C LEU A 84 2.32 -2.88 8.00
N ASP A 85 1.04 -2.93 8.35
CA ASP A 85 0.59 -3.58 9.60
C ASP A 85 0.50 -5.11 9.49
N PHE A 86 0.61 -5.65 8.28
CA PHE A 86 0.59 -7.08 8.00
C PHE A 86 1.89 -7.60 7.37
N ILE A 87 2.84 -6.72 7.03
CA ILE A 87 3.97 -7.03 6.13
C ILE A 87 4.85 -8.20 6.57
N ASP A 88 4.95 -8.42 7.87
CA ASP A 88 5.67 -9.52 8.52
C ASP A 88 5.00 -10.89 8.36
N ARG A 89 3.73 -10.91 7.94
CA ARG A 89 2.93 -12.12 7.69
C ARG A 89 2.47 -12.25 6.23
N VAL A 90 2.64 -11.20 5.43
CA VAL A 90 2.25 -11.19 4.01
C VAL A 90 3.16 -12.10 3.21
N GLU A 91 2.56 -13.00 2.42
CA GLU A 91 3.26 -13.96 1.57
C GLU A 91 3.62 -13.34 0.20
N TYR A 92 2.75 -12.48 -0.31
CA TYR A 92 2.91 -11.77 -1.57
C TYR A 92 2.10 -10.47 -1.55
N HIS A 93 2.58 -9.42 -2.21
CA HIS A 93 1.80 -8.20 -2.43
C HIS A 93 2.11 -7.59 -3.80
N SER A 94 1.14 -6.85 -4.33
CA SER A 94 1.26 -6.09 -5.57
C SER A 94 0.45 -4.80 -5.50
N SER A 95 0.69 -3.86 -6.41
CA SER A 95 -0.29 -2.83 -6.73
C SER A 95 -1.54 -3.47 -7.33
N GLY A 96 -2.69 -2.84 -7.14
CA GLY A 96 -3.97 -3.24 -7.74
C GLY A 96 -4.40 -2.31 -8.88
N GLU A 97 -5.45 -2.72 -9.58
CA GLU A 97 -6.13 -1.91 -10.58
C GLU A 97 -7.42 -1.30 -10.00
N PHE A 98 -7.78 -0.10 -10.45
CA PHE A 98 -8.93 0.64 -9.91
C PHE A 98 -10.20 -0.24 -9.89
N PRO A 99 -10.92 -0.32 -8.75
CA PRO A 99 -10.79 0.50 -7.53
C PRO A 99 -9.82 -0.01 -6.46
N VAL A 100 -9.12 -1.12 -6.70
CA VAL A 100 -8.15 -1.71 -5.76
C VAL A 100 -6.83 -0.95 -5.83
N LYS A 101 -6.28 -0.58 -4.66
CA LYS A 101 -4.95 0.05 -4.56
C LYS A 101 -3.84 -0.98 -4.40
N ILE A 102 -4.07 -1.99 -3.55
CA ILE A 102 -3.10 -3.02 -3.21
C ILE A 102 -3.81 -4.35 -3.08
N THR A 103 -3.21 -5.40 -3.63
CA THR A 103 -3.63 -6.79 -3.39
C THR A 103 -2.49 -7.48 -2.63
N PHE A 104 -2.83 -8.26 -1.60
CA PHE A 104 -1.85 -9.05 -0.86
C PHE A 104 -2.41 -10.40 -0.41
N PHE A 105 -1.53 -11.37 -0.24
CA PHE A 105 -1.86 -12.71 0.25
C PHE A 105 -1.41 -12.86 1.70
N LEU A 106 -2.31 -13.37 2.53
CA LEU A 106 -2.06 -13.62 3.94
C LEU A 106 -2.81 -14.88 4.37
N SER A 107 -2.08 -15.88 4.87
CA SER A 107 -2.64 -17.14 5.39
C SER A 107 -3.50 -17.88 4.36
N GLY A 108 -3.05 -17.92 3.10
CA GLY A 108 -3.76 -18.56 1.99
C GLY A 108 -4.97 -17.80 1.46
N GLU A 109 -5.21 -16.56 1.92
CA GLU A 109 -6.36 -15.75 1.51
C GLU A 109 -5.94 -14.45 0.83
N ILE A 110 -6.73 -14.03 -0.16
CA ILE A 110 -6.52 -12.78 -0.90
C ILE A 110 -7.17 -11.64 -0.13
N TYR A 111 -6.38 -10.59 0.09
CA TYR A 111 -6.83 -9.31 0.60
C TYR A 111 -6.65 -8.22 -0.44
N GLU A 112 -7.62 -7.34 -0.53
CA GLU A 112 -7.60 -6.12 -1.34
C GLU A 112 -7.76 -4.90 -0.43
N ILE A 113 -6.96 -3.87 -0.65
CA ILE A 113 -7.12 -2.56 -0.04
C ILE A 113 -7.78 -1.65 -1.07
N ILE A 114 -8.99 -1.20 -0.78
CA ILE A 114 -9.75 -0.30 -1.63
C ILE A 114 -9.75 1.07 -0.97
N TYR A 115 -9.49 2.12 -1.76
CA TYR A 115 -9.65 3.48 -1.28
C TYR A 115 -10.96 4.06 -1.80
N ALA A 116 -11.87 4.40 -0.89
CA ALA A 116 -13.08 5.14 -1.17
C ALA A 116 -12.91 6.59 -0.67
N ALA A 117 -12.47 7.47 -1.56
CA ALA A 117 -12.39 8.90 -1.23
C ALA A 117 -13.78 9.46 -0.91
N ALA A 118 -13.85 10.49 -0.07
CA ALA A 118 -15.09 11.17 0.27
C ALA A 118 -15.85 11.59 -1.01
N GLY A 119 -17.12 11.17 -1.12
CA GLY A 119 -17.97 11.41 -2.28
C GLY A 119 -17.87 10.35 -3.39
N GLN A 120 -17.00 9.35 -3.28
CA GLN A 120 -16.90 8.23 -4.23
C GLN A 120 -17.62 6.96 -3.78
N GLU A 121 -18.31 6.96 -2.64
CA GLU A 121 -18.87 5.78 -2.00
C GLU A 121 -19.86 5.04 -2.90
N VAL A 122 -20.73 5.80 -3.58
CA VAL A 122 -21.71 5.27 -4.53
C VAL A 122 -21.03 4.62 -5.73
N LEU A 123 -20.01 5.28 -6.30
CA LEU A 123 -19.25 4.78 -7.46
C LEU A 123 -18.53 3.48 -7.11
N ILE A 124 -17.78 3.47 -6.00
CA ILE A 124 -17.03 2.30 -5.54
C ILE A 124 -17.97 1.14 -5.24
N SER A 125 -19.07 1.40 -4.53
CA SER A 125 -20.07 0.37 -4.21
C SER A 125 -20.71 -0.21 -5.47
N HIS A 126 -21.02 0.62 -6.47
CA HIS A 126 -21.60 0.17 -7.73
C HIS A 126 -20.65 -0.77 -8.50
N ILE A 127 -19.41 -0.34 -8.71
CA ILE A 127 -18.39 -1.12 -9.44
C ILE A 127 -18.15 -2.47 -8.74
N LEU A 128 -17.96 -2.45 -7.42
CA LEU A 128 -17.62 -3.66 -6.66
C LEU A 128 -18.78 -4.64 -6.48
N ARG A 129 -20.03 -4.19 -6.63
CA ARG A 129 -21.21 -5.07 -6.72
C ARG A 129 -21.29 -5.77 -8.08
N GLN A 130 -20.87 -5.11 -9.16
CA GLN A 130 -20.87 -5.69 -10.51
C GLN A 130 -19.86 -6.83 -10.65
N HIS A 131 -18.80 -6.84 -9.83
CA HIS A 131 -17.78 -7.89 -9.82
C HIS A 131 -18.27 -9.25 -9.27
N GLY A 132 -19.57 -9.40 -8.96
CA GLY A 132 -20.18 -10.69 -8.64
C GLY A 132 -19.68 -11.31 -7.33
N THR A 133 -19.65 -12.64 -7.27
CA THR A 133 -19.07 -13.39 -6.15
C THR A 133 -17.57 -13.17 -6.10
N HIS A 134 -17.12 -12.51 -5.04
CA HIS A 134 -15.71 -12.22 -4.77
C HIS A 134 -15.26 -12.99 -3.53
N ASP A 135 -14.35 -13.95 -3.72
CA ASP A 135 -13.85 -14.81 -2.64
C ASP A 135 -12.73 -14.15 -1.81
N GLY A 136 -12.28 -12.96 -2.21
CA GLY A 136 -11.28 -12.19 -1.47
C GLY A 136 -11.89 -11.30 -0.38
N ARG A 137 -11.03 -10.89 0.56
CA ARG A 137 -11.34 -9.99 1.66
C ARG A 137 -10.98 -8.57 1.31
N ARG A 138 -11.82 -7.61 1.70
CA ARG A 138 -11.64 -6.19 1.37
C ARG A 138 -11.48 -5.36 2.63
N LEU A 139 -10.35 -4.68 2.73
CA LEU A 139 -10.10 -3.60 3.70
C LEU A 139 -10.37 -2.27 3.00
N VAL A 140 -11.36 -1.53 3.49
CA VAL A 140 -11.80 -0.29 2.85
C VAL A 140 -11.19 0.90 3.58
N LEU A 141 -10.22 1.55 2.95
CA LEU A 141 -9.69 2.83 3.37
C LEU A 141 -10.69 3.94 3.03
N VAL A 142 -11.03 4.74 4.04
CA VAL A 142 -11.89 5.92 3.92
C VAL A 142 -11.17 7.17 4.42
N ASP A 143 -11.64 8.34 4.02
CA ASP A 143 -11.17 9.63 4.53
C ASP A 143 -11.70 9.88 5.94
N SER A 144 -12.95 9.50 6.20
CA SER A 144 -13.57 9.70 7.50
C SER A 144 -14.54 8.56 7.89
N PRO A 145 -14.75 8.30 9.19
CA PRO A 145 -15.63 7.23 9.65
C PRO A 145 -17.10 7.37 9.21
N GLU A 146 -17.55 8.58 8.89
CA GLU A 146 -18.92 8.87 8.44
C GLU A 146 -19.27 8.19 7.11
N GLN A 147 -18.26 7.82 6.31
CA GLN A 147 -18.44 7.13 5.03
C GLN A 147 -18.85 5.66 5.18
N LEU A 148 -18.58 5.04 6.34
CA LEU A 148 -18.79 3.60 6.55
C LEU A 148 -20.21 3.15 6.21
N HIS A 149 -21.22 3.96 6.55
CA HIS A 149 -22.63 3.64 6.34
C HIS A 149 -23.07 3.75 4.87
N GLN A 150 -22.27 4.35 4.01
CA GLN A 150 -22.57 4.57 2.59
C GLN A 150 -21.91 3.52 1.68
N LEU A 151 -21.01 2.70 2.24
CA LEU A 151 -20.23 1.71 1.52
C LEU A 151 -20.81 0.31 1.78
N ASP A 152 -21.45 -0.23 0.75
CA ASP A 152 -22.04 -1.56 0.82
C ASP A 152 -21.75 -2.34 -0.47
N PHE A 153 -20.85 -3.29 -0.39
CA PHE A 153 -20.48 -4.22 -1.46
C PHE A 153 -19.92 -5.53 -0.88
N PRO A 154 -19.87 -6.61 -1.68
CA PRO A 154 -19.38 -7.92 -1.22
C PRO A 154 -17.91 -7.90 -0.77
N GLY A 155 -17.57 -8.77 0.18
CA GLY A 155 -16.18 -9.01 0.61
C GLY A 155 -15.61 -8.02 1.64
N ILE A 156 -16.33 -6.97 2.04
CA ILE A 156 -15.85 -6.04 3.07
C ILE A 156 -15.67 -6.78 4.40
N THR A 157 -14.43 -6.87 4.86
CA THR A 157 -14.06 -7.45 6.16
C THR A 157 -13.70 -6.40 7.20
N GLY A 158 -13.44 -5.17 6.79
CA GLY A 158 -13.16 -4.07 7.70
C GLY A 158 -13.02 -2.73 6.96
N TYR A 159 -13.16 -1.66 7.71
CA TYR A 159 -12.90 -0.30 7.26
C TYR A 159 -11.70 0.26 8.03
N CYS A 160 -11.07 1.28 7.49
CA CYS A 160 -9.98 1.95 8.18
C CYS A 160 -9.80 3.40 7.72
N THR A 161 -9.26 4.20 8.61
CA THR A 161 -8.71 5.53 8.30
C THR A 161 -7.21 5.49 8.53
N VAL A 162 -6.48 6.30 7.75
CA VAL A 162 -5.04 6.48 7.91
C VAL A 162 -4.74 7.96 8.09
N GLU A 163 -4.12 8.30 9.21
CA GLU A 163 -3.64 9.65 9.52
C GLU A 163 -2.39 10.00 8.71
N LEU A 164 -2.06 11.30 8.61
CA LEU A 164 -0.82 11.76 7.96
C LEU A 164 0.45 11.20 8.61
N SER A 165 0.38 10.85 9.90
CA SER A 165 1.45 10.20 10.67
C SER A 165 1.72 8.75 10.24
N GLY A 166 0.81 8.15 9.47
CA GLY A 166 0.83 6.73 9.11
C GLY A 166 0.13 5.82 10.12
N LYS A 167 -0.50 6.39 11.16
CA LYS A 167 -1.33 5.62 12.10
C LYS A 167 -2.61 5.15 11.42
N VAL A 168 -2.84 3.84 11.46
CA VAL A 168 -4.05 3.20 10.94
C VAL A 168 -5.05 3.00 12.08
N GLN A 169 -6.31 3.36 11.87
CA GLN A 169 -7.41 3.03 12.78
C GLN A 169 -8.38 2.10 12.04
N TYR A 170 -8.67 0.94 12.64
CA TYR A 170 -9.54 -0.07 12.06
C TYR A 170 -10.93 -0.05 12.69
N TYR A 171 -11.95 -0.21 11.86
CA TYR A 171 -13.35 -0.31 12.24
C TYR A 171 -13.92 -1.62 11.71
N LYS A 172 -14.57 -2.41 12.55
CA LYS A 172 -15.23 -3.64 12.12
C LYS A 172 -16.55 -3.29 11.45
N LYS A 173 -16.87 -3.98 10.35
CA LYS A 173 -18.26 -4.03 9.87
C LYS A 173 -19.06 -4.71 10.99
N THR A 174 -19.91 -3.95 11.68
CA THR A 174 -20.93 -4.57 12.52
C THR A 174 -21.79 -5.40 11.58
N ASN A 175 -21.82 -6.72 11.76
CA ASN A 175 -22.75 -7.58 11.04
C ASN A 175 -24.15 -7.06 11.37
N GLY A 176 -24.75 -6.28 10.46
CA GLY A 176 -26.14 -5.88 10.54
C GLY A 176 -26.99 -7.11 10.29
N GLY A 177 -27.26 -7.85 11.35
CA GLY A 177 -28.32 -8.84 11.35
C GLY A 177 -29.66 -8.10 11.39
N MET A 178 -30.45 -8.25 10.33
CA MET A 178 -31.88 -8.53 10.38
C MET A 178 -32.21 -9.52 9.27
#